data_AF-A0AAW7D6M7-F1
#
_entry.id   AF-A0AAW7D6M7-F1
#
_cell.length_a   1.000
_cell.length_b   1.000
_cell.length_c   1.000
_cell.angle_alpha   90.00
_cell.angle_beta   90.00
_cell.angle_gamma   90.00
#
_symmetry.space_group_name_H-M   'P 1'
#
loop_
_entity.id
_entity.type
_entity.pdbx_description
1 polymer ?
#
loop_
_entity_poly.entity_id
_entity_poly.type
_entity_poly.pdbx_seq_one_letter_code
_entity_poly.pdbx_strand_id
1 'polypeptide(L)'
;MKELKKKISLILMPLIRLTLVVIIGYSFVHWLLFIEINLLLREDVYLILLPVVIAATVLYFFLRPKLKLFQFKSEKTVGFYCVVFTVAVIVPTIFAQKYLSKALGKRTDVEEVYQIEDAPFSKYYTVNRYHIDTKKVGWYTKTIISGKTSTELFFDAYVVFPIVKQFTEKPSETHVYWLGMKYQKYGMNPKDSRQKKLMIQRFMREIQYDFNLTDFRSFTFLERLDHSPDRKNYVAALRNIGHPKTDKALILQPHFEPFQQRTTHLLLWFFISLGVGFFVCFVFVYYAKLKRGK
;
A
#
# COMPACT_ATOMS: atom_id res chain seq x y z
N MET A 1 -29.76 -5.43 -31.11
CA MET A 1 -28.88 -4.25 -31.01
C MET A 1 -29.51 -3.05 -30.27
N LYS A 2 -30.76 -2.64 -30.56
CA LYS A 2 -31.41 -1.48 -29.89
C LYS A 2 -31.50 -1.63 -28.36
N GLU A 3 -31.92 -2.79 -27.87
CA GLU A 3 -31.98 -3.11 -26.44
C GLU A 3 -30.61 -3.05 -25.74
N LEU A 4 -29.56 -3.59 -26.35
CA LEU A 4 -28.21 -3.57 -25.80
C LEU A 4 -27.67 -2.13 -25.70
N LYS A 5 -27.88 -1.31 -26.74
CA LYS A 5 -27.51 0.11 -26.74
C LYS A 5 -28.20 0.86 -25.60
N LYS A 6 -29.47 0.54 -25.34
CA LYS A 6 -30.24 1.11 -24.24
C LYS A 6 -29.67 0.73 -22.88
N LYS A 7 -29.36 -0.55 -22.65
CA LYS A 7 -28.73 -1.02 -21.40
C LYS A 7 -27.38 -0.34 -21.13
N ILE A 8 -26.54 -0.23 -22.16
CA ILE A 8 -25.23 0.43 -22.07
C ILE A 8 -25.41 1.91 -21.68
N SER A 9 -26.33 2.62 -22.34
CA SER A 9 -26.60 4.03 -22.05
C SER A 9 -27.16 4.25 -20.64
N LEU A 10 -28.02 3.35 -20.15
CA LEU A 10 -28.69 3.50 -18.86
C LEU A 10 -27.81 3.19 -17.66
N ILE A 11 -26.83 2.28 -17.79
CA ILE A 11 -25.99 1.85 -16.66
C ILE A 11 -24.50 1.99 -16.93
N LEU A 12 -23.99 1.41 -18.02
CA LEU A 12 -22.55 1.33 -18.23
C LEU A 12 -21.93 2.71 -18.44
N MET A 13 -22.59 3.59 -19.21
CA MET A 13 -22.13 4.97 -19.40
C MET A 13 -22.15 5.79 -18.10
N PRO A 14 -23.24 5.78 -17.30
CA PRO A 14 -23.20 6.35 -15.96
C PRO A 14 -22.12 5.78 -15.06
N LEU A 15 -21.90 4.45 -15.08
CA LEU A 15 -20.86 3.81 -14.30
C LEU A 15 -19.48 4.36 -14.69
N ILE A 16 -19.14 4.37 -15.98
CA ILE A 16 -17.86 4.90 -16.47
C ILE A 16 -17.67 6.36 -16.04
N ARG A 17 -18.70 7.21 -16.19
CA ARG A 17 -18.65 8.61 -15.74
C ARG A 17 -18.42 8.72 -14.23
N LEU A 18 -19.14 7.94 -13.43
CA LEU A 18 -18.96 7.92 -11.97
C LEU A 18 -17.57 7.43 -11.59
N THR A 19 -17.05 6.40 -12.25
CA THR A 19 -15.68 5.91 -12.04
C THR A 19 -14.65 7.00 -12.29
N LEU A 20 -14.77 7.72 -13.41
CA LEU A 20 -13.87 8.83 -13.73
C LEU A 20 -13.97 9.95 -12.70
N VAL A 21 -15.19 10.35 -12.30
CA VAL A 21 -15.41 11.39 -11.28
C VAL A 21 -14.81 10.96 -9.94
N VAL A 22 -14.99 9.71 -9.51
CA VAL A 22 -14.42 9.20 -8.26
C VAL A 22 -12.89 9.19 -8.32
N ILE A 23 -12.31 8.67 -9.41
CA ILE A 23 -10.85 8.60 -9.54
C ILE A 23 -10.24 10.00 -9.59
N ILE A 24 -10.71 10.87 -10.50
CA ILE A 24 -10.17 12.21 -10.70
C ILE A 24 -10.41 13.08 -9.46
N GLY A 25 -11.65 13.09 -8.96
CA GLY A 25 -12.03 13.87 -7.79
C GLY A 25 -11.25 13.44 -6.55
N TYR A 26 -11.12 12.13 -6.31
CA TYR A 26 -10.34 11.65 -5.17
C TYR A 26 -8.83 11.87 -5.35
N SER A 27 -8.29 11.71 -6.56
CA SER A 27 -6.89 12.03 -6.84
C SER A 27 -6.56 13.49 -6.56
N PHE A 28 -7.46 14.43 -6.88
CA PHE A 28 -7.27 15.84 -6.55
C PHE A 28 -7.24 16.07 -5.03
N VAL A 29 -8.22 15.52 -4.30
CA VAL A 29 -8.26 15.61 -2.83
C VAL A 29 -7.04 14.97 -2.18
N HIS A 30 -6.62 13.80 -2.69
CA HIS A 30 -5.45 13.10 -2.19
C HIS A 30 -4.19 13.94 -2.39
N TRP A 31 -3.96 14.43 -3.61
CA TRP A 31 -2.82 15.29 -3.90
C TRP A 31 -2.79 16.51 -2.98
N LEU A 32 -3.91 17.23 -2.85
CA LEU A 32 -3.98 18.44 -2.04
C LEU A 32 -3.72 18.15 -0.56
N LEU A 33 -4.44 17.19 0.02
CA LEU A 33 -4.41 16.97 1.48
C LEU A 33 -3.18 16.20 1.95
N PHE A 34 -2.75 15.16 1.25
CA PHE A 34 -1.72 14.25 1.75
C PHE A 34 -0.35 14.43 1.09
N ILE A 35 -0.30 15.04 -0.11
CA ILE A 35 0.99 15.27 -0.81
C ILE A 35 1.44 16.72 -0.62
N GLU A 36 0.55 17.69 -0.86
CA GLU A 36 0.91 19.11 -0.76
C GLU A 36 0.85 19.62 0.68
N ILE A 37 -0.26 19.40 1.39
CA ILE A 37 -0.42 19.84 2.79
C ILE A 37 0.26 18.88 3.77
N ASN A 38 0.57 17.64 3.35
CA ASN A 38 1.14 16.59 4.20
C ASN A 38 0.33 16.32 5.49
N LEU A 39 -0.98 16.19 5.35
CA LEU A 39 -1.87 15.88 6.48
C LEU A 39 -1.43 14.59 7.18
N LEU A 40 -1.30 14.66 8.51
CA LEU A 40 -0.83 13.58 9.39
C LEU A 40 -1.84 12.43 9.48
N LEU A 41 -1.94 11.65 8.42
CA LEU A 41 -2.81 10.48 8.32
C LEU A 41 -2.03 9.29 7.79
N ARG A 42 -2.40 8.08 8.25
CA ARG A 42 -1.73 6.85 7.84
C ARG A 42 -2.03 6.51 6.37
N GLU A 43 -1.03 6.02 5.66
CA GLU A 43 -1.10 5.66 4.23
C GLU A 43 -2.24 4.68 3.90
N ASP A 44 -2.48 3.66 4.72
CA ASP A 44 -3.58 2.72 4.53
C ASP A 44 -4.97 3.40 4.57
N VAL A 45 -5.13 4.45 5.37
CA VAL A 45 -6.39 5.17 5.48
C VAL A 45 -6.71 5.89 4.18
N TYR A 46 -5.79 6.70 3.66
CA TYR A 46 -6.07 7.46 2.44
C TYR A 46 -5.79 6.71 1.14
N LEU A 47 -4.97 5.66 1.14
CA LEU A 47 -4.76 4.83 -0.06
C LEU A 47 -5.79 3.72 -0.21
N ILE A 48 -6.47 3.31 0.88
CA ILE A 48 -7.40 2.17 0.87
C ILE A 48 -8.76 2.55 1.45
N LEU A 49 -8.81 2.96 2.73
CA LEU A 49 -10.10 3.14 3.42
C LEU A 49 -10.97 4.25 2.80
N LEU A 50 -10.39 5.42 2.52
CA LEU A 50 -11.11 6.54 1.91
C LEU A 50 -11.63 6.21 0.49
N PRO A 51 -10.83 5.66 -0.44
CA PRO A 51 -11.34 5.17 -1.72
C PRO A 51 -12.52 4.21 -1.58
N VAL A 52 -12.48 3.29 -0.63
CA VAL A 52 -13.57 2.34 -0.36
C VAL A 52 -14.84 3.06 0.05
N VAL A 53 -14.76 3.93 1.05
CA VAL A 53 -15.92 4.66 1.59
C VAL A 53 -16.53 5.59 0.55
N ILE A 54 -15.70 6.35 -0.17
CA ILE A 54 -16.15 7.30 -1.19
C ILE A 54 -16.82 6.57 -2.35
N ALA A 55 -16.18 5.54 -2.92
CA ALA A 55 -16.74 4.79 -4.04
C ALA A 55 -18.05 4.09 -3.65
N ALA A 56 -18.12 3.45 -2.47
CA ALA A 56 -19.33 2.81 -1.99
C ALA A 56 -20.48 3.81 -1.82
N THR A 57 -20.20 4.98 -1.25
CA THR A 57 -21.20 6.03 -1.05
C THR A 57 -21.73 6.56 -2.38
N VAL A 58 -20.83 6.95 -3.29
CA VAL A 58 -21.22 7.50 -4.60
C VAL A 58 -22.05 6.48 -5.39
N LEU A 59 -21.62 5.22 -5.47
CA LEU A 59 -22.35 4.22 -6.24
C LEU A 59 -23.69 3.86 -5.58
N TYR A 60 -23.75 3.79 -4.25
CA TYR A 60 -25.01 3.53 -3.54
C TYR A 60 -26.08 4.59 -3.87
N PHE A 61 -25.74 5.88 -3.88
CA PHE A 61 -26.71 6.94 -4.14
C PHE A 61 -27.04 7.10 -5.63
N PHE A 62 -26.05 7.06 -6.53
CA PHE A 62 -26.26 7.40 -7.95
C PHE A 62 -26.58 6.22 -8.86
N LEU A 63 -26.03 5.04 -8.56
CA LEU A 63 -26.15 3.87 -9.43
C LEU A 63 -27.28 2.94 -8.99
N ARG A 64 -27.53 2.79 -7.68
CA ARG A 64 -28.60 1.93 -7.16
C ARG A 64 -29.99 2.25 -7.72
N PRO A 65 -30.42 3.52 -7.85
CA PRO A 65 -31.72 3.83 -8.45
C PRO A 65 -31.81 3.37 -9.91
N LYS A 66 -30.70 3.44 -10.66
CA LYS A 66 -30.63 3.01 -12.06
C LYS A 66 -30.65 1.50 -12.21
N LEU A 67 -30.05 0.77 -11.27
CA LEU A 67 -30.13 -0.70 -11.22
C LEU A 67 -31.58 -1.18 -11.05
N LYS A 68 -32.41 -0.48 -10.28
CA LYS A 68 -33.84 -0.85 -10.08
C LYS A 68 -34.70 -0.81 -11.36
N LEU A 69 -34.18 -0.25 -12.46
CA LEU A 69 -34.81 -0.26 -13.79
C LEU A 69 -34.76 -1.65 -14.45
N PHE A 70 -33.91 -2.56 -13.97
CA PHE A 70 -33.81 -3.94 -14.47
C PHE A 70 -34.79 -4.88 -13.75
N GLN A 71 -35.14 -5.97 -14.42
CA GLN A 71 -35.95 -7.06 -13.88
C GLN A 71 -35.06 -7.95 -13.00
N PHE A 72 -35.02 -7.62 -11.72
CA PHE A 72 -34.41 -8.47 -10.71
C PHE A 72 -35.48 -9.25 -9.95
N LYS A 73 -35.19 -10.51 -9.63
CA LYS A 73 -36.07 -11.38 -8.84
C LYS A 73 -36.19 -10.94 -7.39
N SER A 74 -35.21 -10.19 -6.88
CA SER A 74 -35.17 -9.72 -5.48
C SER A 74 -34.31 -8.46 -5.31
N GLU A 75 -34.55 -7.71 -4.24
CA GLU A 75 -33.68 -6.59 -3.82
C GLU A 75 -32.26 -7.06 -3.46
N LYS A 76 -32.08 -8.32 -3.02
CA LYS A 76 -30.75 -8.90 -2.78
C LYS A 76 -29.91 -8.94 -4.05
N THR A 77 -30.52 -9.22 -5.20
CA THR A 77 -29.82 -9.23 -6.50
C THR A 77 -29.38 -7.82 -6.91
N VAL A 78 -30.21 -6.80 -6.64
CA VAL A 78 -29.82 -5.38 -6.87
C VAL A 78 -28.61 -5.02 -6.01
N GLY A 79 -28.64 -5.42 -4.72
CA GLY A 79 -27.52 -5.22 -3.80
C GLY A 79 -26.24 -5.88 -4.30
N PHE A 80 -26.32 -7.13 -4.76
CA PHE A 80 -25.17 -7.84 -5.33
C PHE A 80 -24.55 -7.12 -6.52
N TYR A 81 -25.36 -6.66 -7.48
CA TYR A 81 -24.87 -5.87 -8.62
C TYR A 81 -24.20 -4.57 -8.15
N CYS A 82 -24.79 -3.90 -7.16
CA CYS A 82 -24.21 -2.67 -6.60
C CYS A 82 -22.84 -2.93 -5.97
N VAL A 83 -22.67 -4.03 -5.24
CA VAL A 83 -21.38 -4.43 -4.64
C VAL A 83 -20.35 -4.74 -5.72
N VAL A 84 -20.70 -5.53 -6.72
CA VAL A 84 -19.80 -5.87 -7.84
C VAL A 84 -19.32 -4.61 -8.55
N PHE A 85 -20.23 -3.68 -8.87
CA PHE A 85 -19.85 -2.46 -9.57
C PHE A 85 -19.04 -1.53 -8.66
N THR A 86 -19.31 -1.52 -7.36
CA THR A 86 -18.51 -0.80 -6.36
C THR A 86 -17.07 -1.32 -6.32
N VAL A 87 -16.88 -2.64 -6.28
CA VAL A 87 -15.53 -3.25 -6.33
C VAL A 87 -14.81 -2.88 -7.62
N ALA A 88 -15.51 -2.88 -8.76
CA ALA A 88 -14.94 -2.48 -10.05
C ALA A 88 -14.47 -1.01 -10.10
N VAL A 89 -14.96 -0.14 -9.21
CA VAL A 89 -14.48 1.24 -9.04
C VAL A 89 -13.38 1.33 -7.97
N ILE A 90 -13.54 0.64 -6.85
CA ILE A 90 -12.60 0.67 -5.71
C ILE A 90 -11.20 0.22 -6.15
N VAL A 91 -11.09 -0.94 -6.80
CA VAL A 91 -9.79 -1.54 -7.11
C VAL A 91 -8.91 -0.63 -7.98
N PRO A 92 -9.36 -0.13 -9.15
CA PRO A 92 -8.56 0.80 -9.94
C PRO A 92 -8.34 2.12 -9.20
N THR A 93 -9.28 2.60 -8.39
CA THR A 93 -9.06 3.79 -7.58
C THR A 93 -7.87 3.59 -6.64
N ILE A 94 -7.81 2.50 -5.87
CA ILE A 94 -6.67 2.18 -4.98
C ILE A 94 -5.34 2.20 -5.74
N PHE A 95 -5.27 1.57 -6.92
CA PHE A 95 -4.05 1.57 -7.73
C PHE A 95 -3.68 2.97 -8.22
N ALA A 96 -4.65 3.77 -8.67
CA ALA A 96 -4.42 5.16 -9.06
C ALA A 96 -3.85 5.99 -7.91
N GLN A 97 -4.36 5.79 -6.69
CA GLN A 97 -3.88 6.53 -5.52
C GLN A 97 -2.48 6.09 -5.09
N LYS A 98 -2.19 4.79 -5.10
CA LYS A 98 -0.84 4.28 -4.84
C LYS A 98 0.15 4.81 -5.87
N TYR A 99 -0.23 4.81 -7.15
CA TYR A 99 0.58 5.37 -8.22
C TYR A 99 0.84 6.86 -7.98
N LEU A 100 -0.20 7.65 -7.70
CA LEU A 100 -0.10 9.09 -7.45
C LEU A 100 0.85 9.39 -6.29
N SER A 101 0.70 8.70 -5.15
CA SER A 101 1.54 8.89 -3.97
C SER A 101 3.03 8.61 -4.24
N LYS A 102 3.33 7.59 -5.05
CA LYS A 102 4.72 7.27 -5.42
C LYS A 102 5.26 8.18 -6.53
N ALA A 103 4.45 8.49 -7.53
CA ALA A 103 4.83 9.30 -8.68
C ALA A 103 5.15 10.74 -8.27
N LEU A 104 4.27 11.35 -7.46
CA LEU A 104 4.39 12.73 -6.99
C LEU A 104 5.19 12.85 -5.68
N GLY A 105 5.66 11.73 -5.12
CA GLY A 105 6.56 11.77 -3.98
C GLY A 105 7.84 12.53 -4.33
N LYS A 106 8.03 13.70 -3.69
CA LYS A 106 9.21 14.54 -3.89
C LYS A 106 10.46 13.77 -3.45
N ARG A 107 11.53 13.89 -4.25
CA ARG A 107 12.87 13.42 -3.93
C ARG A 107 13.73 14.64 -3.59
N THR A 108 14.39 14.59 -2.44
CA THR A 108 15.37 15.60 -2.03
C THR A 108 16.75 14.98 -1.96
N ASP A 109 17.72 15.62 -2.58
CA ASP A 109 19.10 15.22 -2.49
C ASP A 109 19.73 15.93 -1.29
N VAL A 110 20.35 15.17 -0.38
CA VAL A 110 21.04 15.68 0.80
C VAL A 110 22.47 15.15 0.81
N GLU A 111 23.40 15.96 1.31
CA GLU A 111 24.80 15.55 1.36
C GLU A 111 25.02 14.54 2.48
N GLU A 112 24.40 14.78 3.64
CA GLU A 112 24.53 13.96 4.83
C GLU A 112 23.15 13.64 5.42
N VAL A 113 22.99 12.44 6.01
CA VAL A 113 21.67 11.93 6.46
C VAL A 113 20.96 12.84 7.46
N TYR A 114 21.70 13.60 8.27
CA TYR A 114 21.09 14.46 9.30
C TYR A 114 20.45 15.73 8.75
N GLN A 115 20.82 16.13 7.53
CA GLN A 115 20.20 17.26 6.85
C GLN A 115 18.73 16.98 6.47
N ILE A 116 18.27 15.72 6.60
CA ILE A 116 16.87 15.35 6.35
C ILE A 116 15.91 16.03 7.32
N GLU A 117 16.33 16.34 8.55
CA GLU A 117 15.48 17.05 9.51
C GLU A 117 15.30 18.54 9.16
N ASP A 118 16.35 19.16 8.62
CA ASP A 118 16.35 20.57 8.24
C ASP A 118 15.75 20.80 6.84
N ALA A 119 15.67 19.76 6.02
CA ALA A 119 15.10 19.82 4.69
C ALA A 119 13.55 19.85 4.72
N PRO A 120 12.90 20.51 3.72
CA PRO A 120 11.46 20.38 3.53
C PRO A 120 11.06 18.91 3.41
N PHE A 121 9.88 18.57 3.96
CA PHE A 121 9.40 17.20 3.95
C PHE A 121 9.36 16.61 2.53
N SER A 122 10.14 15.56 2.33
CA SER A 122 10.15 14.73 1.14
C SER A 122 9.88 13.27 1.48
N LYS A 123 9.26 12.56 0.53
CA LYS A 123 8.99 11.13 0.65
C LYS A 123 10.25 10.31 0.34
N TYR A 124 11.08 10.79 -0.58
CA TYR A 124 12.29 10.12 -1.02
C TYR A 124 13.52 10.99 -0.79
N TYR A 125 14.66 10.36 -0.49
CA TYR A 125 15.93 11.05 -0.33
C TYR A 125 17.05 10.30 -1.05
N THR A 126 18.04 11.04 -1.54
CA THR A 126 19.37 10.45 -1.78
C THR A 126 20.40 11.10 -0.91
N VAL A 127 21.27 10.27 -0.37
CA VAL A 127 22.27 10.66 0.63
C VAL A 127 23.63 10.30 0.08
N ASN A 128 24.53 11.28 -0.04
CA ASN A 128 25.86 11.07 -0.61
C ASN A 128 26.84 10.47 0.41
N ARG A 129 26.83 11.00 1.64
CA ARG A 129 27.71 10.55 2.72
C ARG A 129 26.90 9.99 3.88
N TYR A 130 27.13 8.73 4.17
CA TYR A 130 26.51 8.04 5.27
C TYR A 130 27.36 6.84 5.69
N HIS A 131 27.21 6.43 6.94
CA HIS A 131 27.75 5.16 7.43
C HIS A 131 26.64 4.37 8.08
N ILE A 132 26.70 3.06 7.89
CA ILE A 132 25.70 2.13 8.40
C ILE A 132 26.37 1.25 9.44
N ASP A 133 25.82 1.26 10.66
CA ASP A 133 26.27 0.38 11.72
C ASP A 133 25.40 -0.89 11.75
N THR A 134 25.86 -1.94 11.10
CA THR A 134 25.20 -3.25 11.09
C THR A 134 25.49 -4.09 12.35
N LYS A 135 26.17 -3.55 13.36
CA LYS A 135 26.42 -4.25 14.64
C LYS A 135 25.27 -4.06 15.63
N LYS A 136 24.59 -2.91 15.60
CA LYS A 136 23.45 -2.59 16.48
C LYS A 136 22.12 -2.76 15.74
N VAL A 137 21.72 -4.02 15.57
CA VAL A 137 20.52 -4.38 14.79
C VAL A 137 19.36 -4.75 15.70
N GLY A 138 18.23 -4.08 15.51
CA GLY A 138 16.94 -4.44 16.12
C GLY A 138 16.10 -5.32 15.20
N TRP A 139 15.45 -6.31 15.79
CA TRP A 139 14.63 -7.27 15.07
C TRP A 139 13.24 -7.32 15.67
N TYR A 140 12.22 -7.33 14.82
CA TYR A 140 10.84 -7.62 15.20
C TYR A 140 10.21 -8.55 14.18
N THR A 141 9.60 -9.64 14.64
CA THR A 141 8.91 -10.58 13.77
C THR A 141 7.43 -10.56 14.04
N LYS A 142 6.65 -10.66 12.97
CA LYS A 142 5.20 -10.75 13.02
C LYS A 142 4.77 -11.96 12.24
N THR A 143 4.02 -12.84 12.90
CA THR A 143 3.40 -14.01 12.27
C THR A 143 1.90 -13.79 12.19
N ILE A 144 1.34 -13.89 11.00
CA ILE A 144 -0.10 -13.77 10.77
C ILE A 144 -0.57 -15.12 10.22
N ILE A 145 -1.56 -15.70 10.90
CA ILE A 145 -2.24 -16.90 10.42
C ILE A 145 -3.50 -16.44 9.69
N SER A 146 -3.74 -16.97 8.49
CA SER A 146 -4.88 -16.58 7.65
C SER A 146 -5.56 -17.82 7.05
N GLY A 147 -6.72 -17.57 6.42
CA GLY A 147 -7.57 -18.57 5.81
C GLY A 147 -8.63 -19.11 6.77
N LYS A 148 -9.78 -19.52 6.21
CA LYS A 148 -10.93 -20.05 6.98
C LYS A 148 -10.56 -21.25 7.87
N THR A 149 -9.52 -21.98 7.48
CA THR A 149 -8.98 -23.16 8.15
C THR A 149 -7.63 -22.92 8.82
N SER A 150 -7.17 -21.66 8.93
CA SER A 150 -5.85 -21.30 9.47
C SER A 150 -4.69 -22.04 8.76
N THR A 151 -4.80 -22.22 7.44
CA THR A 151 -3.86 -23.00 6.62
C THR A 151 -2.73 -22.17 6.05
N GLU A 152 -2.83 -20.85 6.12
CA GLU A 152 -1.84 -19.94 5.56
C GLU A 152 -1.07 -19.24 6.67
N LEU A 153 0.22 -19.04 6.43
CA LEU A 153 1.13 -18.41 7.36
C LEU A 153 1.94 -17.34 6.64
N PHE A 154 1.82 -16.11 7.13
CA PHE A 154 2.60 -14.97 6.69
C PHE A 154 3.60 -14.61 7.77
N PHE A 155 4.86 -14.57 7.40
CA PHE A 155 5.95 -14.16 8.26
C PHE A 155 6.54 -12.87 7.73
N ASP A 156 6.48 -11.83 8.55
CA ASP A 156 7.20 -10.59 8.31
C ASP A 156 8.32 -10.47 9.35
N ALA A 157 9.51 -10.11 8.90
CA ALA A 157 10.59 -9.64 9.77
C ALA A 157 10.93 -8.20 9.43
N TYR A 158 10.98 -7.36 10.46
CA TYR A 158 11.31 -5.96 10.41
C TYR A 158 12.66 -5.78 11.10
N VAL A 159 13.62 -5.26 10.36
CA VAL A 159 14.99 -5.08 10.80
C VAL A 159 15.27 -3.59 10.83
N VAL A 160 15.84 -3.10 11.93
CA VAL A 160 16.24 -1.70 12.08
C VAL A 160 17.71 -1.61 12.46
N PHE A 161 18.42 -0.67 11.86
CA PHE A 161 19.83 -0.45 12.17
C PHE A 161 20.21 1.01 11.87
N PRO A 162 21.12 1.60 12.65
CA PRO A 162 21.34 3.05 12.63
C PRO A 162 22.17 3.52 11.44
N ILE A 163 21.91 4.76 11.01
CA ILE A 163 22.72 5.51 10.05
C ILE A 163 23.48 6.58 10.81
N VAL A 164 24.81 6.46 10.87
CA VAL A 164 25.70 7.33 11.63
C VAL A 164 26.57 8.20 10.72
N LYS A 165 27.12 9.29 11.26
CA LYS A 165 27.96 10.23 10.50
C LYS A 165 29.34 9.65 10.20
N GLN A 166 29.87 8.84 11.11
CA GLN A 166 31.19 8.24 11.00
C GLN A 166 31.15 6.79 11.46
N PHE A 167 32.00 5.94 10.86
CA PHE A 167 32.09 4.53 11.23
C PHE A 167 32.43 4.29 12.72
N THR A 168 33.12 5.25 13.35
CA THR A 168 33.54 5.19 14.76
C THR A 168 32.45 5.68 15.72
N GLU A 169 31.41 6.33 15.23
CA GLU A 169 30.34 6.89 16.04
C GLU A 169 29.41 5.78 16.52
N LYS A 170 29.18 5.72 17.84
CA LYS A 170 28.21 4.80 18.43
C LYS A 170 26.85 5.49 18.52
N PRO A 171 25.76 4.83 18.10
CA PRO A 171 24.41 5.38 18.23
C PRO A 171 24.07 5.63 19.70
N SER A 172 23.91 6.91 20.05
CA SER A 172 23.52 7.35 21.39
C SER A 172 22.05 7.02 21.67
N GLU A 173 21.62 7.26 22.91
CA GLU A 173 20.21 7.15 23.30
C GLU A 173 19.30 8.19 22.59
N THR A 174 19.90 9.21 21.97
CA THR A 174 19.21 10.26 21.22
C THR A 174 19.30 10.08 19.71
N HIS A 175 19.81 8.95 19.23
CA HIS A 175 20.00 8.71 17.80
C HIS A 175 18.68 8.63 17.03
N VAL A 176 18.55 9.41 15.96
CA VAL A 176 17.27 9.61 15.25
C VAL A 176 17.19 8.83 13.92
N TYR A 177 18.30 8.58 13.23
CA TYR A 177 18.27 8.11 11.84
C TYR A 177 18.44 6.59 11.73
N TRP A 178 17.42 5.89 11.25
CA TRP A 178 17.42 4.43 11.19
C TRP A 178 17.07 3.94 9.80
N LEU A 179 17.80 2.93 9.30
CA LEU A 179 17.36 2.12 8.17
C LEU A 179 16.39 1.05 8.64
N GLY A 180 15.32 0.85 7.87
CA GLY A 180 14.33 -0.19 8.05
C GLY A 180 14.32 -1.14 6.85
N MET A 181 14.55 -2.43 7.08
CA MET A 181 14.41 -3.49 6.08
C MET A 181 13.23 -4.40 6.43
N LYS A 182 12.44 -4.77 5.43
CA LYS A 182 11.33 -5.71 5.57
C LYS A 182 11.61 -6.97 4.77
N TYR A 183 11.53 -8.11 5.43
CA TYR A 183 11.58 -9.42 4.81
C TYR A 183 10.22 -10.10 4.98
N GLN A 184 9.72 -10.73 3.92
CA GLN A 184 8.42 -11.39 3.95
C GLN A 184 8.54 -12.80 3.40
N LYS A 185 7.88 -13.75 4.05
CA LYS A 185 7.74 -15.12 3.56
C LYS A 185 6.32 -15.61 3.76
N TYR A 186 5.79 -16.22 2.71
CA TYR A 186 4.49 -16.88 2.70
C TYR A 186 4.68 -18.39 2.64
N GLY A 187 3.84 -19.13 3.35
CA GLY A 187 3.79 -20.57 3.23
C GLY A 187 2.57 -21.19 3.91
N MET A 188 2.46 -22.51 3.80
CA MET A 188 1.44 -23.26 4.53
C MET A 188 1.72 -23.26 6.03
N ASN A 189 0.69 -23.04 6.85
CA ASN A 189 0.77 -23.12 8.30
C ASN A 189 0.84 -24.59 8.73
N PRO A 190 1.97 -25.05 9.32
CA PRO A 190 2.04 -26.40 9.84
C PRO A 190 1.08 -26.56 11.02
N LYS A 191 0.32 -27.66 11.04
CA LYS A 191 -0.54 -28.01 12.20
C LYS A 191 0.31 -28.37 13.42
N ASP A 192 1.49 -28.96 13.19
CA ASP A 192 2.42 -29.31 14.24
C ASP A 192 3.24 -28.09 14.69
N SER A 193 3.23 -27.85 16.00
CA SER A 193 3.94 -26.73 16.62
C SER A 193 5.46 -26.82 16.44
N ARG A 194 6.03 -28.03 16.42
CA ARG A 194 7.48 -28.23 16.23
C ARG A 194 7.89 -27.90 14.80
N GLN A 195 7.16 -28.38 13.81
CA GLN A 195 7.36 -28.01 12.40
C GLN A 195 7.24 -26.50 12.18
N LYS A 196 6.25 -25.85 12.81
CA LYS A 196 6.10 -24.38 12.75
C LYS A 196 7.31 -23.65 13.32
N LYS A 197 7.82 -24.08 14.48
CA LYS A 197 9.03 -23.50 15.08
C LYS A 197 10.26 -23.67 14.17
N LEU A 198 10.44 -24.86 13.57
CA LEU A 198 11.53 -25.12 12.64
C LEU A 198 11.45 -24.26 11.37
N MET A 199 10.23 -24.05 10.84
CA MET A 199 10.00 -23.16 9.70
C MET A 199 10.37 -21.71 10.02
N ILE A 200 9.96 -21.21 11.19
CA ILE A 200 10.33 -19.86 11.66
C ILE A 200 11.85 -19.73 11.79
N GLN A 201 12.50 -20.70 12.43
CA GLN A 201 13.96 -20.69 12.59
C GLN A 201 14.70 -20.76 11.26
N ARG A 202 14.19 -21.51 10.27
CA ARG A 202 14.75 -21.53 8.92
C ARG A 202 14.61 -20.16 8.26
N PHE A 203 13.43 -19.55 8.33
CA PHE A 203 13.20 -18.22 7.77
C PHE A 203 14.13 -17.17 8.41
N MET A 204 14.28 -17.18 9.74
CA MET A 204 15.21 -16.25 10.41
C MET A 204 16.66 -16.45 9.98
N ARG A 205 17.10 -17.69 9.72
CA ARG A 205 18.45 -17.96 9.20
C ARG A 205 18.63 -17.47 7.77
N GLU A 206 17.63 -17.65 6.91
CA GLU A 206 17.64 -17.10 5.54
C GLU A 206 17.73 -15.58 5.57
N ILE A 207 16.91 -14.91 6.38
CA ILE A 207 16.96 -13.45 6.54
C ILE A 207 18.33 -13.00 7.05
N GLN A 208 18.88 -13.66 8.07
CA GLN A 208 20.18 -13.29 8.61
C GLN A 208 21.28 -13.45 7.57
N TYR A 209 21.21 -14.51 6.76
CA TYR A 209 22.15 -14.75 5.66
C TYR A 209 22.03 -13.64 4.60
N ASP A 210 20.82 -13.35 4.14
CA ASP A 210 20.57 -12.29 3.15
C ASP A 210 20.98 -10.92 3.68
N PHE A 211 20.68 -10.61 4.94
CA PHE A 211 21.08 -9.38 5.61
C PHE A 211 22.60 -9.23 5.65
N ASN A 212 23.33 -10.29 5.99
CA ASN A 212 24.78 -10.26 6.06
C ASN A 212 25.45 -10.12 4.68
N LEU A 213 24.81 -10.61 3.62
CA LEU A 213 25.29 -10.49 2.24
C LEU A 213 24.91 -9.16 1.57
N THR A 214 23.90 -8.47 2.09
CA THR A 214 23.41 -7.23 1.48
C THR A 214 24.42 -6.10 1.68
N ASP A 215 24.90 -5.52 0.57
CA ASP A 215 25.70 -4.31 0.62
C ASP A 215 24.81 -3.07 0.78
N PHE A 216 24.54 -2.69 2.04
CA PHE A 216 23.75 -1.52 2.35
C PHE A 216 24.40 -0.18 1.96
N ARG A 217 25.62 -0.16 1.42
CA ARG A 217 26.27 1.05 0.88
C ARG A 217 25.92 1.33 -0.58
N SER A 218 25.12 0.47 -1.20
CA SER A 218 24.81 0.52 -2.63
C SER A 218 23.36 0.90 -2.94
N PHE A 219 22.60 1.42 -1.96
CA PHE A 219 21.23 1.85 -2.24
C PHE A 219 21.20 3.05 -3.18
N THR A 220 20.18 3.10 -4.03
CA THR A 220 19.94 4.21 -4.98
C THR A 220 19.21 5.37 -4.31
N PHE A 221 18.23 5.07 -3.44
CA PHE A 221 17.48 6.09 -2.70
C PHE A 221 16.85 5.52 -1.42
N LEU A 222 16.38 6.41 -0.55
CA LEU A 222 15.71 6.10 0.71
C LEU A 222 14.24 6.56 0.64
N GLU A 223 13.31 5.74 1.14
CA GLU A 223 11.89 6.09 1.34
C GLU A 223 11.61 6.35 2.82
N ARG A 224 10.99 7.50 3.14
CA ARG A 224 10.61 7.85 4.52
C ARG A 224 9.31 7.15 4.92
N LEU A 225 9.32 6.46 6.06
CA LEU A 225 8.22 5.58 6.48
C LEU A 225 7.25 6.20 7.51
N ASP A 226 7.24 7.52 7.67
CA ASP A 226 6.47 8.19 8.74
C ASP A 226 4.97 7.85 8.73
N HIS A 227 4.36 7.84 7.54
CA HIS A 227 2.95 7.53 7.37
C HIS A 227 2.68 6.07 6.99
N SER A 228 3.74 5.25 6.87
CA SER A 228 3.63 3.84 6.48
C SER A 228 2.89 3.03 7.55
N PRO A 229 1.98 2.12 7.16
CA PRO A 229 1.35 1.20 8.10
C PRO A 229 2.34 0.26 8.80
N ASP A 230 3.52 0.07 8.21
CA ASP A 230 4.58 -0.79 8.75
C ASP A 230 5.45 -0.08 9.80
N ARG A 231 5.38 1.26 9.93
CA ARG A 231 6.18 2.05 10.89
C ARG A 231 6.14 1.48 12.31
N LYS A 232 4.96 1.07 12.77
CA LYS A 232 4.76 0.50 14.12
C LYS A 232 5.60 -0.76 14.38
N ASN A 233 5.87 -1.55 13.34
CA ASN A 233 6.62 -2.80 13.45
C ASN A 233 8.13 -2.50 13.53
N TYR A 234 8.61 -1.49 12.79
CA TYR A 234 9.99 -0.98 12.93
C TYR A 234 10.22 -0.32 14.29
N VAL A 235 9.24 0.45 14.78
CA VAL A 235 9.26 0.99 16.15
C VAL A 235 9.35 -0.14 17.19
N ALA A 236 8.64 -1.25 16.99
CA ALA A 236 8.76 -2.43 17.86
C ALA A 236 10.18 -3.04 17.80
N ALA A 237 10.81 -3.08 16.63
CA ALA A 237 12.20 -3.52 16.48
C ALA A 237 13.19 -2.60 17.23
N LEU A 238 12.96 -1.28 17.24
CA LEU A 238 13.77 -0.32 18.01
C LEU A 238 13.59 -0.50 19.53
N ARG A 239 12.37 -0.81 19.99
CA ARG A 239 12.12 -1.09 21.41
C ARG A 239 12.85 -2.33 21.89
N ASN A 240 12.98 -3.36 21.03
CA ASN A 240 13.69 -4.59 21.36
C ASN A 240 15.19 -4.40 21.61
N ILE A 241 15.79 -3.32 21.10
CA ILE A 241 17.18 -2.94 21.40
C ILE A 241 17.29 -1.86 22.49
N GLY A 242 16.19 -1.60 23.21
CA GLY A 242 16.15 -0.66 24.33
C GLY A 242 16.27 0.82 23.93
N HIS A 243 15.98 1.19 22.68
CA HIS A 243 16.06 2.60 22.29
C HIS A 243 14.91 3.42 22.93
N PRO A 244 15.20 4.45 23.73
CA PRO A 244 14.18 5.11 24.56
C PRO A 244 13.25 6.05 23.77
N LYS A 245 13.73 6.69 22.68
CA LYS A 245 13.00 7.76 21.95
C LYS A 245 12.44 7.29 20.60
N THR A 246 11.67 6.20 20.62
CA THR A 246 11.14 5.57 19.39
C THR A 246 10.11 6.40 18.62
N ASP A 247 9.48 7.39 19.26
CA ASP A 247 8.55 8.33 18.65
C ASP A 247 9.24 9.29 17.68
N LYS A 248 10.44 9.75 18.06
CA LYS A 248 11.27 10.68 17.27
C LYS A 248 12.09 10.00 16.18
N ALA A 249 12.20 8.67 16.21
CA ALA A 249 12.97 7.92 15.23
C ALA A 249 12.46 8.14 13.80
N LEU A 250 13.36 8.61 12.94
CA LEU A 250 13.19 8.68 11.51
C LEU A 250 13.60 7.34 10.90
N ILE A 251 12.62 6.61 10.36
CA ILE A 251 12.86 5.30 9.73
C ILE A 251 12.80 5.46 8.22
N LEU A 252 13.90 5.08 7.58
CA LEU A 252 14.14 5.17 6.15
C LEU A 252 14.29 3.77 5.57
N GLN A 253 13.59 3.46 4.47
CA GLN A 253 13.75 2.18 3.78
C GLN A 253 14.70 2.35 2.58
N PRO A 254 15.77 1.55 2.46
CA PRO A 254 16.63 1.63 1.29
C PRO A 254 16.02 0.91 0.08
N HIS A 255 16.20 1.50 -1.08
CA HIS A 255 15.82 0.97 -2.38
C HIS A 255 17.05 0.88 -3.27
N PHE A 256 17.26 -0.27 -3.90
CA PHE A 256 18.43 -0.55 -4.73
C PHE A 256 18.12 -0.40 -6.22
N GLU A 257 16.85 -0.48 -6.59
CA GLU A 257 16.34 -0.27 -7.93
C GLU A 257 16.42 1.20 -8.38
N PRO A 258 16.46 1.46 -9.70
CA PRO A 258 16.36 2.81 -10.24
C PRO A 258 15.07 3.51 -9.78
N PHE A 259 15.18 4.80 -9.46
CA PHE A 259 14.07 5.60 -8.92
C PHE A 259 12.78 5.55 -9.79
N GLN A 260 12.92 5.45 -11.11
CA GLN A 260 11.81 5.38 -12.06
C GLN A 260 11.00 4.08 -11.96
N GLN A 261 11.60 2.98 -11.48
CA GLN A 261 10.92 1.68 -11.40
C GLN A 261 9.86 1.61 -10.29
N ARG A 262 9.86 2.56 -9.34
CA ARG A 262 8.95 2.58 -8.18
C ARG A 262 7.46 2.66 -8.55
N THR A 263 7.13 3.16 -9.74
CA THR A 263 5.74 3.38 -10.19
C THR A 263 5.28 2.42 -11.29
N THR A 264 6.20 1.77 -12.02
CA THR A 264 5.90 1.07 -13.28
C THR A 264 4.79 0.04 -13.14
N HIS A 265 4.90 -0.83 -12.13
CA HIS A 265 3.94 -1.90 -11.91
C HIS A 265 2.55 -1.37 -11.49
N LEU A 266 2.49 -0.27 -10.73
CA LEU A 266 1.23 0.29 -10.23
C LEU A 266 0.36 0.83 -11.37
N LEU A 267 0.97 1.47 -12.36
CA LEU A 267 0.26 1.98 -13.53
C LEU A 267 -0.33 0.83 -14.37
N LEU A 268 0.42 -0.25 -14.54
CA LEU A 268 -0.07 -1.45 -15.22
C LEU A 268 -1.29 -2.04 -14.50
N TRP A 269 -1.22 -2.21 -13.17
CA TRP A 269 -2.35 -2.73 -12.39
C TRP A 269 -3.57 -1.82 -12.38
N PHE A 270 -3.36 -0.50 -12.44
CA PHE A 270 -4.45 0.45 -12.65
C PHE A 270 -5.23 0.12 -13.94
N PHE A 271 -4.54 0.02 -15.09
CA PHE A 271 -5.20 -0.26 -16.36
C PHE A 271 -5.81 -1.66 -16.42
N ILE A 272 -5.12 -2.68 -15.91
CA ILE A 272 -5.63 -4.05 -15.85
C ILE A 272 -6.91 -4.09 -15.00
N SER A 273 -6.88 -3.54 -13.78
CA SER A 273 -8.03 -3.56 -12.89
C SER A 273 -9.22 -2.76 -13.42
N LEU A 274 -8.97 -1.62 -14.08
CA LEU A 274 -10.00 -0.82 -14.73
C LEU A 274 -10.64 -1.60 -15.89
N GLY A 275 -9.83 -2.21 -16.76
CA GLY A 275 -10.31 -3.00 -17.90
C GLY A 275 -11.11 -4.23 -17.45
N VAL A 276 -10.58 -5.01 -16.51
CA VAL A 276 -11.27 -6.18 -15.95
C VAL A 276 -12.56 -5.75 -15.24
N GLY A 277 -12.52 -4.68 -14.43
CA GLY A 277 -13.69 -4.16 -13.73
C GLY A 277 -14.82 -3.78 -14.67
N PHE A 278 -14.52 -3.02 -15.72
CA PHE A 278 -15.52 -2.66 -16.73
C PHE A 278 -16.01 -3.84 -17.56
N PHE A 279 -15.13 -4.80 -17.89
CA PHE A 279 -15.53 -6.02 -18.58
C PHE A 279 -16.52 -6.85 -17.75
N VAL A 280 -16.24 -7.04 -16.46
CA VAL A 280 -17.16 -7.73 -15.54
C VAL A 280 -18.50 -6.98 -15.46
N CYS A 281 -18.48 -5.66 -15.29
CA CYS A 281 -19.71 -4.87 -15.26
C CYS A 281 -20.51 -4.98 -16.57
N PHE A 282 -19.82 -4.98 -17.72
CA PHE A 282 -20.43 -5.17 -19.03
C PHE A 282 -21.14 -6.51 -19.14
N VAL A 283 -20.49 -7.61 -18.73
CA VAL A 283 -21.10 -8.95 -18.72
C VAL A 283 -22.37 -8.98 -17.87
N PHE A 284 -22.31 -8.38 -16.68
CA PHE A 284 -23.47 -8.29 -15.78
C PHE A 284 -24.64 -7.52 -16.41
N VAL A 285 -24.36 -6.38 -17.06
CA VAL A 285 -25.36 -5.57 -17.77
C VAL A 285 -25.91 -6.31 -18.99
N TYR A 286 -25.07 -7.07 -19.71
CA TYR A 286 -25.47 -7.84 -20.88
C TYR A 286 -26.57 -8.85 -20.54
N TYR A 287 -26.35 -9.64 -19.47
CA TYR A 287 -27.29 -10.67 -19.01
C TYR A 287 -28.52 -10.11 -18.26
N ALA A 288 -28.44 -8.91 -17.68
CA ALA A 288 -29.57 -8.32 -16.98
C ALA A 288 -30.72 -7.94 -17.94
N LYS A 289 -31.96 -8.31 -17.64
CA LYS A 289 -33.14 -7.96 -18.45
C LYS A 289 -33.73 -6.62 -18.02
N LEU A 290 -34.14 -5.77 -18.96
CA LEU A 290 -34.83 -4.51 -18.65
C LEU A 290 -36.29 -4.76 -18.26
N LYS A 291 -36.86 -3.94 -17.36
CA LYS A 291 -38.30 -3.98 -17.09
C LYS A 291 -39.07 -3.52 -18.34
N ARG A 292 -39.99 -4.35 -18.84
CA ARG A 292 -40.92 -3.99 -19.92
C ARG A 292 -41.66 -2.69 -19.54
N GLY A 293 -41.66 -1.71 -20.44
CA GLY A 293 -42.40 -0.45 -20.29
C GLY A 293 -41.56 0.81 -20.06
N LYS A 294 -40.22 0.74 -20.06
CA LYS A 294 -39.34 1.93 -20.02
C LYS A 294 -38.20 1.83 -20.99
#